data_AF-A0A538K5C1-F1
#
_entry.id   AF-A0A538K5C1-F1
#
_cell.length_a   1.000
_cell.length_b   1.000
_cell.length_c   1.000
_cell.angle_alpha   90.00
_cell.angle_beta   90.00
_cell.angle_gamma   90.00
#
_symmetry.space_group_name_H-M   'P 1'
#
loop_
_entity.id
_entity.type
_entity.pdbx_description
1 polymer ?
#
loop_
_entity_poly.entity_id
_entity_poly.type
_entity_poly.pdbx_seq_one_letter_code
_entity_poly.pdbx_strand_id
1 'polypeptide(L)' 'PLVSADIVGDPRAAIVDLDLTRVVDGTLVKVMAWYDNEWGFTHQMIREARSILEAPRA' A
#
# COMPACT_ATOMS: atom_id res chain seq x y z
N PRO A 1 8.31 -5.83 -15.59
CA PRO A 1 7.85 -4.42 -15.47
C PRO A 1 6.37 -4.35 -15.08
N LEU A 2 6.11 -3.83 -13.88
CA LEU A 2 4.76 -3.53 -13.38
C LEU A 2 4.29 -2.17 -13.96
N VAL A 3 3.02 -2.07 -14.34
CA VAL A 3 2.38 -0.79 -14.71
C VAL A 3 1.09 -0.55 -13.93
N SER A 4 0.56 0.66 -13.98
CA SER A 4 -0.61 1.08 -13.19
C SER A 4 -1.88 0.26 -13.42
N ALA A 5 -2.06 -0.32 -14.60
CA ALA A 5 -3.23 -1.15 -14.90
C ALA A 5 -3.17 -2.53 -14.22
N ASP A 6 -1.97 -3.03 -13.90
CA ASP A 6 -1.79 -4.34 -13.25
C ASP A 6 -2.28 -4.36 -11.80
N ILE A 7 -2.62 -3.19 -11.25
CA ILE A 7 -2.84 -2.94 -9.82
C ILE A 7 -4.30 -2.57 -9.53
N VAL A 8 -5.11 -2.39 -10.58
CA VAL A 8 -6.54 -2.11 -10.46
C VAL A 8 -7.23 -3.28 -9.75
N GLY A 9 -7.95 -2.99 -8.67
CA GLY A 9 -8.61 -4.00 -7.85
C GLY A 9 -7.70 -4.73 -6.87
N ASP A 10 -6.47 -4.26 -6.65
CA ASP A 10 -5.58 -4.83 -5.64
C ASP A 10 -5.94 -4.33 -4.22
N PRO A 11 -6.24 -5.22 -3.25
CA PRO A 11 -6.71 -4.80 -1.93
C PRO A 11 -5.58 -4.33 -0.99
N ARG A 12 -4.31 -4.47 -1.40
CA ARG A 12 -3.15 -4.07 -0.56
C ARG A 12 -3.09 -2.55 -0.43
N ALA A 13 -2.72 -2.06 0.76
CA ALA A 13 -2.55 -0.63 1.02
C ALA A 13 -1.44 0.01 0.18
N ALA A 14 -0.39 -0.76 -0.12
CA ALA A 14 0.76 -0.35 -0.92
C ALA A 14 1.53 -1.58 -1.42
N ILE A 15 2.13 -1.48 -2.60
CA ILE A 15 3.00 -2.48 -3.21
C ILE A 15 4.30 -1.77 -3.59
N VAL A 16 5.38 -2.09 -2.88
CA VAL A 16 6.69 -1.50 -3.16
C VAL A 16 7.24 -2.07 -4.46
N ASP A 17 7.66 -1.18 -5.36
CA ASP A 17 8.32 -1.54 -6.61
C ASP A 17 9.84 -1.54 -6.38
N LEU A 18 10.40 -2.75 -6.26
CA LEU A 18 11.82 -2.94 -5.94
C LEU A 18 12.72 -2.52 -7.10
N ASP A 19 12.27 -2.62 -8.35
CA ASP A 19 13.05 -2.23 -9.54
C ASP A 19 13.26 -0.70 -9.59
N LEU A 20 12.35 0.05 -8.96
CA LEU A 20 12.41 1.51 -8.83
C LEU A 20 13.11 1.99 -7.55
N THR A 21 13.50 1.08 -6.66
CA THR A 21 14.17 1.42 -5.40
C THR A 21 15.64 1.79 -5.66
N ARG A 22 16.10 2.91 -5.09
CA ARG A 22 17.46 3.45 -5.32
C ARG A 22 18.05 4.03 -4.05
N VAL A 23 19.37 3.92 -3.91
CA VAL A 23 20.17 4.74 -2.99
C VAL A 23 20.81 5.86 -3.83
N VAL A 24 20.50 7.10 -3.49
CA VAL A 24 21.00 8.33 -4.11
C VAL A 24 22.09 8.90 -3.20
N ASP A 25 23.23 9.27 -3.76
CA ASP A 25 24.37 9.87 -3.06
C ASP A 25 24.81 9.12 -1.79
N GLY A 26 24.71 7.78 -1.84
CA GLY A 26 25.14 6.86 -0.78
C GLY A 26 24.27 6.84 0.49
N THR A 27 23.33 7.77 0.65
CA THR A 27 22.60 7.96 1.93
C THR A 27 21.11 8.25 1.80
N LEU A 28 20.61 8.69 0.64
CA LEU A 28 19.19 8.96 0.43
C LEU A 28 18.50 7.77 -0.25
N VAL A 29 17.62 7.07 0.47
CA VAL A 29 16.85 5.97 -0.11
C VAL A 29 15.57 6.50 -0.75
N LYS A 30 15.42 6.29 -2.06
CA LYS A 30 14.17 6.48 -2.80
C LYS A 30 13.43 5.15 -2.89
N VAL A 31 12.22 5.11 -2.37
CA VAL A 31 11.29 3.98 -2.50
C VAL A 31 10.06 4.45 -3.26
N MET A 32 9.58 3.64 -4.19
CA MET A 32 8.32 3.88 -4.89
C MET A 32 7.35 2.75 -4.55
N ALA A 33 6.10 3.11 -4.31
CA ALA A 33 5.03 2.15 -4.06
C ALA A 33 3.79 2.53 -4.84
N TRP A 34 3.10 1.52 -5.33
CA TRP A 34 1.82 1.64 -6.02
C TRP A 34 0.69 1.23 -5.10
N TYR A 35 -0.50 1.78 -5.34
CA TYR A 35 -1.73 1.32 -4.72
C TYR A 35 -2.91 1.72 -5.60
N ASP A 36 -3.94 0.88 -5.59
CA ASP A 36 -5.24 1.31 -6.07
C ASP A 36 -5.85 2.28 -5.05
N ASN A 37 -5.92 3.54 -5.43
CA ASN A 37 -6.39 4.62 -4.58
C ASN A 37 -7.86 4.48 -4.13
N GLU A 38 -8.70 3.77 -4.86
CA GLU A 38 -10.10 3.55 -4.50
C GLU A 38 -10.27 2.19 -3.81
N TRP A 39 -9.77 1.13 -4.43
CA TRP A 39 -9.98 -0.24 -3.96
C TRP A 39 -9.12 -0.57 -2.74
N GLY A 40 -7.83 -0.21 -2.78
CA GLY A 40 -6.92 -0.40 -1.67
C GLY A 40 -7.33 0.40 -0.45
N PHE A 41 -7.73 1.67 -0.64
CA PHE A 41 -8.25 2.52 0.44
C PHE A 41 -9.50 1.93 1.09
N THR A 42 -10.48 1.50 0.28
CA THR A 42 -11.72 0.89 0.78
C THR A 42 -11.45 -0.38 1.60
N HIS A 43 -10.50 -1.21 1.17
CA HIS A 43 -10.11 -2.41 1.93
C HIS A 43 -9.47 -2.07 3.28
N GLN A 44 -8.64 -1.02 3.33
CA GLN A 44 -8.08 -0.57 4.60
C GLN A 44 -9.17 -0.01 5.53
N MET A 45 -10.15 0.75 5.01
CA MET A 45 -11.27 1.21 5.83
C MET A 45 -12.05 0.05 6.47
N ILE A 46 -12.35 -1.01 5.71
CA ILE A 46 -13.04 -2.20 6.23
C ILE A 46 -12.18 -2.91 7.28
N ARG A 47 -10.87 -3.01 7.05
CA ARG A 47 -9.92 -3.58 8.02
C ARG A 47 -9.94 -2.80 9.33
N GLU A 48 -9.88 -1.47 9.28
CA GLU A 48 -9.92 -0.62 10.47
C GLU A 48 -11.27 -0.71 11.19
N ALA A 49 -12.38 -0.70 10.45
CA ALA A 49 -13.71 -0.88 11.04
C ALA A 49 -13.82 -2.20 11.80
N ARG A 50 -13.29 -3.29 11.23
CA ARG A 50 -13.24 -4.60 11.89
C ARG A 50 -12.38 -4.55 13.16
N SER A 51 -11.19 -3.97 13.08
CA SER A 51 -10.29 -3.81 14.22
C SER A 51 -10.98 -3.11 15.39
N ILE A 52 -11.73 -2.03 15.12
CA ILE A 52 -12.49 -1.30 16.14
C ILE A 52 -13.59 -2.16 16.77
N LEU A 53 -14.30 -2.97 15.97
CA LEU A 53 -15.37 -3.84 16.47
C LEU A 53 -14.84 -5.01 17.31
N GLU A 54 -13.67 -5.52 16.97
CA GLU A 54 -13.02 -6.66 17.65
C GLU A 54 -12.16 -6.22 18.85
N ALA A 55 -11.86 -4.92 18.98
CA ALA A 55 -11.13 -4.39 20.12
C ALA A 55 -11.90 -4.65 21.44
N PRO A 56 -11.24 -5.14 22.51
CA PRO A 56 -11.86 -5.32 23.80
C PRO A 56 -12.44 -3.99 24.29
N ARG A 57 -13.73 -3.97 24.62
CA ARG A 57 -14.33 -2.83 25.32
C ARG A 57 -13.81 -2.82 26.76
N ALA A 58 -13.27 -1.68 27.18
CA ALA A 58 -12.90 -1.43 28.58
C ALA A 58 -14.13 -1.49 29.51
#